data_AF-A0A1Y1CNS7-F1
#
_entry.id   AF-A0A1Y1CNS7-F1
#
_cell.length_a   1.000
_cell.length_b   1.000
_cell.length_c   1.000
_cell.angle_alpha   90.00
_cell.angle_beta   90.00
_cell.angle_gamma   90.00
#
_symmetry.space_group_name_H-M   'P 1'
#
loop_
_entity.id
_entity.type
_entity.pdbx_description
1 polymer ?
#
loop_
_entity_poly.entity_id
_entity_poly.type
_entity_poly.pdbx_seq_one_letter_code
_entity_poly.pdbx_strand_id
1 'polypeptide(L)'
;MKKSNIIDLALKLFGIYVVIAALLYLKDLHFIKSMFTQNIPDYMDFVGLGLFLAGGVITFIIGYLLIFKSSRVAKKICKEDFDINLAIDPNYSKILEISLVIFGLYILIFHFPYVISSISQIISHLTRDFPQEKASLIYSICSLFQYLFGYLLVTNSKAIAAWIIRINKKNFGEVEN
;
A
#
# COMPACT_ATOMS: atom_id res chain seq x y z
N MET A 1 10.42 -22.52 -12.75
CA MET A 1 10.23 -21.83 -11.44
C MET A 1 9.68 -22.83 -10.41
N LYS A 2 10.20 -22.85 -9.18
CA LYS A 2 9.66 -23.70 -8.10
C LYS A 2 8.27 -23.22 -7.64
N LYS A 3 7.42 -24.16 -7.21
CA LYS A 3 6.09 -23.88 -6.65
C LYS A 3 6.14 -22.90 -5.48
N SER A 4 7.10 -23.07 -4.58
CA SER A 4 7.34 -22.14 -3.46
C SER A 4 7.59 -20.69 -3.92
N ASN A 5 8.27 -20.47 -5.05
CA ASN A 5 8.54 -19.14 -5.58
C ASN A 5 7.28 -18.46 -6.13
N ILE A 6 6.35 -19.24 -6.70
CA ILE A 6 5.06 -18.70 -7.18
C ILE A 6 4.19 -18.29 -5.99
N ILE A 7 4.13 -19.12 -4.94
CA ILE A 7 3.39 -18.79 -3.71
C ILE A 7 4.02 -17.59 -3.01
N ASP A 8 5.34 -17.51 -2.93
CA ASP A 8 6.05 -16.34 -2.40
C ASP A 8 5.67 -15.07 -3.17
N LEU A 9 5.72 -15.11 -4.50
CA LEU A 9 5.34 -13.99 -5.35
C LEU A 9 3.89 -13.57 -5.11
N ALA A 10 2.96 -14.52 -5.08
CA ALA A 10 1.54 -14.25 -4.83
C ALA A 10 1.30 -13.59 -3.46
N LEU A 11 1.97 -14.08 -2.41
CA LEU A 11 1.90 -13.48 -1.08
C LEU A 11 2.46 -12.06 -1.05
N LYS A 12 3.53 -11.78 -1.80
CA LYS A 12 4.07 -10.41 -1.89
C LYS A 12 3.15 -9.47 -2.63
N LEU A 13 2.57 -9.90 -3.74
CA LEU A 13 1.59 -9.11 -4.48
C LEU A 13 0.37 -8.80 -3.61
N PHE A 14 -0.10 -9.79 -2.85
CA PHE A 14 -1.16 -9.60 -1.87
C PHE A 14 -0.74 -8.62 -0.75
N GLY A 15 0.48 -8.74 -0.24
CA GLY A 15 1.02 -7.79 0.74
C GLY A 15 1.12 -6.35 0.22
N ILE A 16 1.60 -6.17 -1.02
CA ILE A 16 1.64 -4.85 -1.69
C ILE A 16 0.22 -4.29 -1.81
N TYR A 17 -0.74 -5.11 -2.24
CA TYR A 17 -2.14 -4.71 -2.30
C TYR A 17 -2.69 -4.29 -0.93
N VAL A 18 -2.41 -5.05 0.14
CA VAL A 18 -2.82 -4.72 1.51
C VAL A 18 -2.23 -3.38 1.98
N VAL A 19 -0.96 -3.11 1.67
CA VAL A 19 -0.32 -1.82 1.99
C VAL A 19 -0.98 -0.68 1.22
N ILE A 20 -1.26 -0.87 -0.07
CA ILE A 20 -1.98 0.12 -0.88
C ILE A 20 -3.36 0.37 -0.30
N ALA A 21 -4.13 -0.68 0.03
CA ALA A 21 -5.44 -0.55 0.63
C ALA A 21 -5.37 0.23 1.96
N ALA A 22 -4.42 -0.08 2.83
CA ALA A 22 -4.20 0.66 4.08
C ALA A 22 -3.90 2.16 3.84
N LEU A 23 -3.09 2.47 2.82
CA LEU A 23 -2.83 3.85 2.39
C LEU A 23 -4.07 4.55 1.83
N LEU A 24 -4.99 3.80 1.21
CA LEU A 24 -6.26 4.35 0.74
C LEU A 24 -7.22 4.65 1.89
N TYR A 25 -7.27 3.80 2.92
CA TYR A 25 -8.09 4.02 4.12
C TYR A 25 -7.60 5.17 5.01
N LEU A 26 -6.37 5.66 4.81
CA LEU A 26 -5.85 6.84 5.52
C LEU A 26 -6.70 8.09 5.27
N LYS A 27 -7.38 8.20 4.13
CA LYS A 27 -8.30 9.32 3.86
C LYS A 27 -9.56 9.28 4.74
N ASP A 28 -9.94 8.08 5.18
CA ASP A 28 -11.15 7.85 5.99
C ASP A 28 -10.93 8.19 7.47
N LEU A 29 -9.67 8.36 7.92
CA LEU A 29 -9.34 8.91 9.24
C LEU A 29 -10.03 10.26 9.48
N HIS A 30 -10.21 11.07 8.44
CA HIS A 30 -10.89 12.35 8.55
C HIS A 30 -12.39 12.21 8.74
N PHE A 31 -13.03 11.29 8.00
CA PHE A 31 -14.46 11.03 8.13
C PHE A 31 -14.81 10.52 9.54
N ILE A 32 -13.94 9.67 10.07
CA ILE A 32 -14.05 9.14 11.43
C ILE A 32 -13.81 10.27 12.45
N LYS A 33 -12.77 11.09 12.27
CA LYS A 33 -12.53 12.27 13.13
C LYS A 33 -13.73 13.24 13.12
N SER A 34 -14.32 13.52 11.96
CA SER A 34 -15.44 14.46 11.86
C SER A 34 -16.70 13.95 12.56
N MET A 35 -17.01 12.65 12.44
CA MET A 35 -18.09 11.99 13.19
C MET A 35 -17.91 12.16 14.70
N PHE A 36 -16.67 12.04 15.20
CA PHE A 36 -16.34 12.10 16.62
C PHE A 36 -16.17 13.52 17.19
N THR A 37 -16.08 14.55 16.35
CA THR A 37 -15.95 15.95 16.82
C THR A 37 -17.27 16.72 16.85
N GLN A 38 -18.34 16.23 16.21
CA GLN A 38 -19.61 16.97 16.11
C GLN A 38 -20.64 16.58 17.17
N ASN A 39 -20.44 15.51 17.94
CA ASN A 39 -21.28 15.14 19.07
C ASN A 39 -20.39 14.89 20.30
N ILE A 40 -20.92 15.19 21.49
CA ILE A 40 -20.28 15.16 22.81
C ILE A 40 -19.35 13.92 22.96
N PRO A 41 -18.11 14.05 23.49
CA PRO A 41 -17.13 12.97 23.50
C PRO A 41 -17.58 11.87 24.46
N ASP A 42 -18.28 10.87 23.94
CA ASP A 42 -18.54 9.65 24.66
C ASP A 42 -17.27 8.78 24.63
N TYR A 43 -16.96 8.10 25.73
CA TYR A 43 -15.79 7.22 25.85
C TYR A 43 -15.71 6.18 24.72
N MET A 44 -16.85 5.78 24.16
CA MET A 44 -16.99 4.90 23.00
C MET A 44 -16.33 5.44 21.72
N ASP A 45 -16.28 6.76 21.54
CA ASP A 45 -15.74 7.41 20.33
C ASP A 45 -14.21 7.38 20.30
N PHE A 46 -13.58 7.53 21.46
CA PHE A 46 -12.13 7.35 21.61
C PHE A 46 -11.72 5.89 21.41
N VAL A 47 -12.53 4.94 21.86
CA VAL A 47 -12.31 3.50 21.62
C VAL A 47 -12.45 3.18 20.12
N GLY A 48 -13.44 3.76 19.43
CA GLY A 48 -13.61 3.61 17.98
C GLY A 48 -12.42 4.14 17.17
N LEU A 49 -11.94 5.35 17.49
CA LEU A 49 -10.72 5.91 16.89
C LEU A 49 -9.49 5.04 17.17
N GLY A 50 -9.35 4.57 18.41
CA GLY A 50 -8.26 3.69 18.84
C GLY A 50 -8.26 2.35 18.09
N LEU A 51 -9.43 1.72 17.93
CA LEU A 51 -9.59 0.48 17.17
C LEU A 51 -9.31 0.69 15.68
N PHE A 52 -9.70 1.83 15.11
CA PHE A 52 -9.39 2.15 13.71
C PHE A 52 -7.88 2.33 13.49
N LEU A 53 -7.21 3.12 14.34
CA LEU A 53 -5.76 3.31 14.29
C LEU A 53 -5.02 2.00 14.50
N ALA A 54 -5.43 1.20 15.50
CA ALA A 54 -4.86 -0.11 15.76
C ALA A 54 -5.08 -1.05 14.56
N GLY A 55 -6.28 -1.07 13.97
CA GLY A 55 -6.59 -1.83 12.77
C GLY A 55 -5.73 -1.43 11.58
N GLY A 56 -5.49 -0.13 11.37
CA GLY A 56 -4.59 0.39 10.35
C GLY A 56 -3.15 -0.06 10.55
N VAL A 57 -2.63 0.04 11.77
CA VAL A 57 -1.27 -0.41 12.14
C VAL A 57 -1.14 -1.92 11.94
N ILE A 58 -2.11 -2.71 12.40
CA ILE A 58 -2.14 -4.17 12.23
C ILE A 58 -2.15 -4.52 10.74
N THR A 59 -2.98 -3.85 9.94
CA THR A 59 -3.06 -4.05 8.49
C THR A 59 -1.71 -3.75 7.82
N PHE A 60 -1.03 -2.68 8.21
CA PHE A 60 0.29 -2.35 7.72
C PHE A 60 1.34 -3.39 8.11
N ILE A 61 1.31 -3.87 9.36
CA ILE A 61 2.19 -4.95 9.84
C ILE A 61 1.95 -6.24 9.05
N ILE A 62 0.69 -6.62 8.81
CA ILE A 62 0.34 -7.80 8.01
C ILE A 62 0.88 -7.65 6.59
N GLY A 63 0.65 -6.51 5.94
CA GLY A 63 1.18 -6.21 4.61
C GLY A 63 2.72 -6.30 4.57
N TYR A 64 3.39 -5.72 5.55
CA TYR A 64 4.85 -5.81 5.70
C TYR A 64 5.33 -7.26 5.85
N LEU A 65 4.69 -8.06 6.71
CA LEU A 65 5.04 -9.47 6.89
C LEU A 65 4.83 -10.27 5.61
N LEU A 66 3.76 -10.00 4.87
CA LEU A 66 3.50 -10.63 3.58
C LEU A 66 4.52 -10.23 2.51
N ILE A 67 5.07 -9.02 2.55
CA ILE A 67 6.09 -8.61 1.57
C ILE A 67 7.48 -9.19 1.90
N PHE A 68 7.86 -9.17 3.18
CA PHE A 68 9.25 -9.43 3.59
C PHE A 68 9.47 -10.76 4.31
N LYS A 69 8.40 -11.45 4.70
CA LYS A 69 8.45 -12.77 5.36
C LYS A 69 7.63 -13.84 4.63
N SER A 70 7.05 -13.54 3.47
CA SER A 70 6.25 -14.48 2.64
C SER A 70 6.96 -15.80 2.36
N SER A 71 8.26 -15.77 2.12
CA SER A 71 9.04 -16.94 1.71
C SER A 71 9.13 -18.00 2.81
N ARG A 72 9.02 -17.64 4.09
CA ARG A 72 8.91 -18.63 5.19
C ARG A 72 7.54 -19.30 5.17
N VAL A 73 6.50 -18.53 4.87
CA VAL A 73 5.12 -19.03 4.77
C VAL A 73 4.99 -19.92 3.54
N ALA A 74 5.51 -19.51 2.39
CA ALA A 74 5.51 -20.29 1.16
C ALA A 74 6.23 -21.65 1.33
N LYS A 75 7.39 -21.69 1.99
CA LYS A 75 8.11 -22.94 2.31
C LYS A 75 7.34 -23.85 3.27
N LYS A 76 6.56 -23.30 4.20
CA LYS A 76 5.71 -24.10 5.11
C LYS A 76 4.48 -24.67 4.40
N ILE A 77 3.91 -23.92 3.45
CA ILE A 77 2.74 -24.35 2.67
C ILE A 77 3.15 -25.42 1.65
N CYS A 78 4.27 -25.23 0.95
CA CYS A 78 4.82 -26.22 0.04
C CYS A 78 5.72 -27.22 0.77
N LYS A 79 5.12 -28.30 1.29
CA LYS A 79 5.88 -29.43 1.86
C LYS A 79 6.76 -30.15 0.83
N GLU A 80 6.32 -30.18 -0.44
CA GLU A 80 7.06 -30.74 -1.57
C GLU A 80 7.22 -29.66 -2.65
N ASP A 81 8.47 -29.41 -3.04
CA ASP A 81 8.84 -28.30 -3.92
C ASP A 81 9.27 -28.88 -5.27
N PHE A 82 8.29 -29.17 -6.13
CA PHE A 82 8.56 -29.61 -7.49
C PHE A 82 8.79 -28.41 -8.42
N ASP A 83 9.70 -28.59 -9.38
CA ASP A 83 9.88 -27.61 -10.44
C ASP A 83 8.66 -27.60 -11.35
N ILE A 84 8.01 -26.45 -11.44
CA ILE A 84 6.91 -26.25 -12.37
C ILE A 84 7.56 -25.86 -13.69
N ASN A 85 7.51 -26.77 -14.66
CA ASN A 85 7.81 -26.47 -16.05
C ASN A 85 6.65 -25.64 -16.62
N LEU A 86 6.75 -24.32 -16.43
CA LEU A 86 5.91 -23.37 -17.15
C LEU A 86 6.49 -23.23 -18.56
N ALA A 87 5.63 -23.28 -19.59
CA ALA A 87 6.01 -23.05 -20.98
C ALA A 87 6.63 -21.66 -21.23
N ILE A 88 6.42 -20.74 -20.29
CA ILE A 88 7.03 -19.41 -20.23
C ILE A 88 7.75 -19.37 -18.89
N ASP A 89 9.08 -19.28 -18.88
CA ASP A 89 9.85 -19.13 -17.64
C ASP A 89 9.68 -17.68 -17.13
N PRO A 90 8.80 -17.43 -16.14
CA PRO A 90 8.46 -16.07 -15.78
C PRO A 90 9.61 -15.52 -14.93
N ASN A 91 10.29 -14.49 -15.42
CA ASN A 91 11.29 -13.82 -14.60
C ASN A 91 10.60 -13.13 -13.41
N TYR A 92 10.80 -13.68 -12.20
CA TYR A 92 10.23 -13.21 -10.93
C TYR A 92 10.35 -11.68 -10.77
N SER A 93 11.51 -11.13 -11.11
CA SER A 93 11.76 -9.69 -11.00
C SER A 93 10.88 -8.89 -11.95
N LYS A 94 10.68 -9.37 -13.18
CA LYS A 94 9.82 -8.72 -14.17
C LYS A 94 8.36 -8.77 -13.76
N ILE A 95 7.88 -9.88 -13.17
CA ILE A 95 6.49 -9.94 -12.71
C ILE A 95 6.27 -8.93 -11.58
N LEU A 96 7.17 -8.88 -10.60
CA LEU A 96 7.07 -7.94 -9.49
C LEU A 96 7.07 -6.48 -9.98
N GLU A 97 7.95 -6.16 -10.94
CA GLU A 97 8.00 -4.85 -11.60
C GLU A 97 6.67 -4.51 -12.30
N ILE A 98 6.18 -5.40 -13.15
CA ILE A 98 4.92 -5.20 -13.89
C ILE A 98 3.75 -5.01 -12.92
N SER A 99 3.68 -5.80 -11.85
CA SER A 99 2.63 -5.65 -10.85
C SER A 99 2.70 -4.30 -10.14
N LEU A 100 3.90 -3.82 -9.76
CA LEU A 100 4.07 -2.48 -9.17
C LEU A 100 3.59 -1.39 -10.13
N VAL A 101 3.87 -1.52 -11.43
CA VAL A 101 3.38 -0.59 -12.46
C VAL A 101 1.85 -0.63 -12.56
N ILE A 102 1.23 -1.82 -12.61
CA ILE A 102 -0.23 -1.97 -12.68
C ILE A 102 -0.89 -1.33 -11.45
N PHE A 103 -0.35 -1.60 -10.25
CA PHE A 103 -0.86 -1.00 -9.02
C PHE A 103 -0.70 0.53 -9.00
N GLY A 104 0.45 1.05 -9.44
CA GLY A 104 0.68 2.48 -9.54
C GLY A 104 -0.28 3.14 -10.53
N LEU A 105 -0.49 2.55 -11.72
CA LEU A 105 -1.45 3.03 -12.71
C LEU A 105 -2.88 3.01 -12.19
N TYR A 106 -3.28 1.95 -11.47
CA TYR A 106 -4.59 1.88 -10.82
C TYR A 106 -4.79 3.07 -9.87
N ILE A 107 -3.80 3.35 -9.00
CA ILE A 107 -3.89 4.50 -8.07
C ILE A 107 -4.03 5.80 -8.87
N LEU A 108 -3.18 6.02 -9.88
CA LEU A 108 -3.19 7.24 -10.69
C LEU A 108 -4.53 7.45 -11.41
N ILE A 109 -5.04 6.44 -12.12
CA ILE A 109 -6.28 6.56 -12.89
C ILE A 109 -7.47 6.85 -11.97
N PHE A 110 -7.61 6.08 -10.88
CA PHE A 110 -8.76 6.22 -9.98
C PHE A 110 -8.68 7.45 -9.07
N HIS A 111 -7.46 7.94 -8.75
CA HIS A 111 -7.30 9.12 -7.89
C HIS A 111 -7.14 10.43 -8.65
N PHE A 112 -6.96 10.40 -9.97
CA PHE A 112 -6.81 11.60 -10.79
C PHE A 112 -7.96 12.62 -10.61
N PRO A 113 -9.25 12.23 -10.62
CA PRO A 113 -10.34 13.19 -10.42
C PRO A 113 -10.27 13.88 -9.04
N TYR A 114 -9.87 13.14 -8.01
CA TYR A 114 -9.74 13.65 -6.65
C TYR A 114 -8.55 14.61 -6.52
N VAL A 115 -7.47 14.39 -7.27
CA VAL A 115 -6.33 15.31 -7.28
C VAL A 115 -6.71 16.64 -7.92
N ILE A 116 -7.45 16.63 -9.03
CA ILE A 116 -7.91 17.87 -9.67
C ILE A 116 -8.77 18.69 -8.70
N SER A 117 -9.72 18.03 -8.02
CA SER A 117 -10.57 18.72 -7.03
C SER A 117 -9.77 19.22 -5.84
N SER A 118 -8.78 18.45 -5.38
CA SER A 118 -7.91 18.82 -4.25
C SER A 118 -7.01 20.02 -4.55
N ILE A 119 -6.44 20.10 -5.76
CA ILE A 119 -5.65 21.25 -6.21
C ILE A 119 -6.52 22.51 -6.23
N SER A 120 -7.73 22.41 -6.79
CA SER A 120 -8.68 23.54 -6.82
C SER A 120 -9.06 24.02 -5.42
N GLN A 121 -9.30 23.08 -4.49
CA GLN A 121 -9.60 23.40 -3.08
C GLN A 121 -8.43 24.10 -2.40
N ILE A 122 -7.19 23.60 -2.57
CA ILE A 122 -5.99 24.19 -1.97
C ILE A 122 -5.73 25.60 -2.54
N ILE A 123 -5.83 25.79 -3.86
CA ILE A 123 -5.68 27.11 -4.49
C ILE A 123 -6.74 28.08 -3.96
N SER A 124 -7.99 27.63 -3.86
CA SER A 124 -9.09 28.45 -3.35
C SER A 124 -8.87 28.88 -1.90
N HIS A 125 -8.30 28.01 -1.07
CA HIS A 125 -7.97 28.32 0.32
C HIS A 125 -6.80 29.31 0.45
N LEU A 126 -5.81 29.22 -0.45
CA LEU A 126 -4.64 30.11 -0.44
C LEU A 126 -4.92 31.49 -1.05
N THR A 127 -5.85 31.57 -2.01
CA THR A 127 -6.10 32.80 -2.80
C THR A 127 -7.29 33.62 -2.31
N ARG A 128 -8.19 32.99 -1.56
CA ARG A 128 -9.38 33.63 -1.02
C ARG A 128 -9.48 33.19 0.43
N ASP A 129 -9.69 34.13 1.36
CA ASP A 129 -9.95 33.85 2.79
C ASP A 129 -11.32 33.15 3.00
N PHE A 130 -11.64 32.14 2.18
CA PHE A 130 -12.78 31.29 2.43
C PHE A 130 -12.41 30.36 3.58
N PRO A 131 -13.20 30.37 4.68
CA PRO A 131 -13.03 29.41 5.75
C PRO A 131 -13.41 28.03 5.22
N GLN A 132 -12.43 27.31 4.68
CA GLN A 132 -12.60 25.88 4.46
C GLN A 132 -12.51 25.17 5.80
N GLU A 133 -13.40 24.19 6.01
CA GLU A 133 -13.26 23.27 7.12
C GLU A 133 -11.91 22.57 7.04
N LYS A 134 -11.14 22.62 8.14
CA LYS A 134 -9.80 22.00 8.24
C LYS A 134 -9.80 20.53 7.80
N ALA A 135 -10.93 19.84 7.89
CA ALA A 135 -11.11 18.46 7.41
C ALA A 135 -10.99 18.32 5.88
N SER A 136 -11.58 19.24 5.10
CA SER A 136 -11.53 19.22 3.63
C SER A 136 -10.10 19.43 3.11
N LEU A 137 -9.34 20.28 3.79
CA LEU A 137 -7.96 20.58 3.44
C LEU A 137 -7.04 19.36 3.69
N ILE A 138 -7.20 18.65 4.81
CA ILE A 138 -6.37 17.48 5.07
C ILE A 138 -6.72 16.32 4.13
N TYR A 139 -8.01 16.11 3.81
CA TYR A 139 -8.42 15.15 2.79
C TYR A 139 -7.75 15.45 1.43
N SER A 140 -7.72 16.73 1.04
CA SER A 140 -7.06 17.20 -0.19
C SER A 140 -5.55 16.97 -0.19
N ILE A 141 -4.89 17.09 0.96
CA ILE A 141 -3.46 16.78 1.10
C ILE A 141 -3.22 15.27 1.01
N CYS A 142 -4.05 14.45 1.67
CA CYS A 142 -3.93 12.99 1.63
C CYS A 142 -4.10 12.43 0.21
N SER A 143 -5.05 12.96 -0.57
CA SER A 143 -5.25 12.53 -1.97
C SER A 143 -4.02 12.82 -2.84
N LEU A 144 -3.34 13.96 -2.64
CA LEU A 144 -2.09 14.30 -3.32
C LEU A 144 -0.96 13.34 -2.95
N PHE A 145 -0.82 13.00 -1.68
CA PHE A 145 0.16 11.99 -1.24
C PHE A 145 -0.10 10.61 -1.86
N GLN A 146 -1.36 10.18 -1.93
CA GLN A 146 -1.72 8.91 -2.57
C GLN A 146 -1.37 8.91 -4.06
N TYR A 147 -1.64 10.02 -4.76
CA TYR A 147 -1.29 10.15 -6.17
C TYR A 147 0.22 10.15 -6.40
N LEU A 148 0.97 10.88 -5.55
CA LEU A 148 2.44 10.87 -5.58
C LEU A 148 3.00 9.46 -5.32
N PHE A 149 2.39 8.71 -4.40
CA PHE A 149 2.75 7.31 -4.15
C PHE A 149 2.51 6.43 -5.38
N GLY A 150 1.36 6.56 -6.05
CA GLY A 150 1.08 5.87 -7.31
C GLY A 150 2.12 6.22 -8.39
N TYR A 151 2.50 7.50 -8.50
CA TYR A 151 3.54 7.95 -9.42
C TYR A 151 4.92 7.34 -9.11
N LEU A 152 5.29 7.27 -7.82
CA LEU A 152 6.53 6.62 -7.38
C LEU A 152 6.54 5.13 -7.72
N LEU A 153 5.43 4.43 -7.53
CA LEU A 153 5.32 3.00 -7.89
C LEU A 153 5.57 2.76 -9.38
N VAL A 154 5.02 3.60 -10.26
CA VAL A 154 5.23 3.46 -11.72
C VAL A 154 6.67 3.79 -12.09
N THR A 155 7.16 4.95 -11.67
CA THR A 155 8.47 5.47 -12.11
C THR A 155 9.66 4.73 -11.49
N ASN A 156 9.53 4.25 -10.26
CA ASN A 156 10.60 3.58 -9.52
C ASN A 156 10.35 2.06 -9.38
N SER A 157 9.40 1.49 -10.12
CA SER A 157 9.04 0.06 -10.10
C SER A 157 10.25 -0.87 -10.10
N LYS A 158 11.23 -0.62 -10.99
CA LYS A 158 12.49 -1.38 -11.08
C LYS A 158 13.31 -1.34 -9.78
N ALA A 159 13.50 -0.14 -9.22
CA ALA A 159 14.28 0.07 -8.01
C ALA A 159 13.59 -0.56 -6.80
N ILE A 160 12.27 -0.42 -6.70
CA ILE A 160 11.45 -0.99 -5.63
C ILE A 160 11.46 -2.52 -5.71
N ALA A 161 11.27 -3.10 -6.89
CA ALA A 161 11.34 -4.55 -7.10
C ALA A 161 12.73 -5.10 -6.69
N ALA A 162 13.81 -4.46 -7.14
CA ALA A 162 15.17 -4.84 -6.79
C ALA A 162 15.42 -4.76 -5.27
N TRP A 163 14.91 -3.72 -4.62
CA TRP A 163 15.02 -3.54 -3.16
C TRP A 163 14.27 -4.62 -2.39
N ILE A 164 13.03 -4.95 -2.78
CA ILE A 164 12.24 -6.04 -2.18
C ILE A 164 12.98 -7.38 -2.32
N ILE A 165 13.54 -7.67 -3.50
CA ILE A 165 14.30 -8.90 -3.75
C ILE A 165 15.55 -8.95 -2.87
N ARG A 166 16.32 -7.86 -2.81
CA ARG A 166 17.56 -7.76 -2.02
C ARG A 166 17.31 -7.99 -0.52
N ILE A 167 16.27 -7.38 0.04
CA ILE A 167 15.91 -7.59 1.45
C ILE A 167 15.51 -9.03 1.70
N ASN A 168 14.79 -9.65 0.75
CA ASN A 168 14.41 -11.04 0.92
C ASN A 168 15.64 -11.96 0.89
N LYS A 169 16.61 -11.76 -0.02
CA LYS A 169 17.87 -12.53 0.00
C LYS A 169 18.61 -12.38 1.35
N LYS A 170 18.77 -11.13 1.83
CA LYS A 170 19.43 -10.83 3.11
C LYS A 170 18.73 -11.51 4.31
N ASN A 171 17.41 -11.50 4.35
CA ASN A 171 16.63 -12.13 5.42
C ASN A 171 16.70 -13.66 5.46
N PHE A 172 17.20 -14.28 4.39
CA PHE A 172 17.30 -15.73 4.22
C PHE A 172 18.73 -16.26 4.32
N GLY A 173 19.72 -15.39 4.58
CA GLY A 173 21.11 -15.82 4.68
C GLY A 173 21.73 -16.26 3.35
N GLU A 174 21.09 -15.96 2.22
CA GLU A 174 21.71 -16.04 0.89
C GLU A 174 22.58 -14.78 0.72
N VAL A 175 23.63 -14.67 1.54
CA VAL A 175 24.77 -13.82 1.24
C VAL A 175 25.55 -14.60 0.19
N GLU A 176 25.50 -14.13 -1.05
CA GLU A 176 26.37 -14.59 -2.13
C GLU A 176 27.84 -14.51 -1.64
N ASN A 177 28.49 -15.67 -1.52
CA ASN A 177 29.94 -15.78 -1.70
C ASN A 177 30.24 -15.64 -3.19
#